data_AF-A0A7T7I5R0-F1
#
_entry.id   AF-A0A7T7I5R0-F1
#
_cell.length_a   1.000
_cell.length_b   1.000
_cell.length_c   1.000
_cell.angle_alpha   90.00
_cell.angle_beta   90.00
_cell.angle_gamma   90.00
#
_symmetry.space_group_name_H-M   'P 1'
#
loop_
_entity.id
_entity.type
_entity.pdbx_description
1 polymer ?
#
loop_
_entity_poly.entity_id
_entity_poly.type
_entity_poly.pdbx_seq_one_letter_code
_entity_poly.pdbx_strand_id
1 'polypeptide(L)'
;MSAATEERAVVERMPALYLSHGAPPLADDPVWPGQLAAWSADLPRPRAILMISAHWEEAPLALGATETIPLVYDFWGFPEHYYKVRYEAPGAPELAESVRKLLRAPGMPVQGIPDRGLDHGAYVPLVEMFPAADIPVLQVSMPTLDPVRLMDIGRKLAPLRDEGVLIVGSGFFTHNLAALRQGGIPGWSAEFDEWGHRALDSGDVDGLLDFLHKSPAGQLAHPRTEHFAPLFVTMGAADAAGELEAQRSVIDGFWLGLAKRSVQFG
;
A
#
# COMPACT_ATOMS: atom_id res chain seq x y z
N MET A 1 22.72 42.13 -17.13
CA MET A 1 22.60 40.67 -17.35
C MET A 1 21.74 40.13 -16.23
N SER A 2 20.54 39.67 -16.54
CA SER A 2 19.54 39.22 -15.57
C SER A 2 19.94 37.85 -15.04
N ALA A 3 20.12 37.74 -13.73
CA ALA A 3 20.19 36.44 -13.07
C ALA A 3 18.78 35.84 -13.12
N ALA A 4 18.62 34.75 -13.85
CA ALA A 4 17.41 33.94 -13.79
C ALA A 4 17.39 33.26 -12.42
N THR A 5 16.48 33.69 -11.56
CA THR A 5 16.10 32.96 -10.35
C THR A 5 15.42 31.69 -10.85
N GLU A 6 16.10 30.53 -10.75
CA GLU A 6 15.42 29.24 -10.83
C GLU A 6 14.44 29.17 -9.66
N GLU A 7 13.16 29.37 -9.99
CA GLU A 7 12.05 29.07 -9.11
C GLU A 7 12.10 27.55 -8.86
N ARG A 8 12.67 27.13 -7.72
CA ARG A 8 12.61 25.73 -7.29
C ARG A 8 11.13 25.36 -7.25
N ALA A 9 10.70 24.47 -8.14
CA ALA A 9 9.37 23.89 -8.08
C ALA A 9 9.13 23.42 -6.64
N VAL A 10 8.11 23.99 -5.99
CA VAL A 10 7.69 23.54 -4.67
C VAL A 10 7.18 22.12 -4.87
N VAL A 11 7.92 21.14 -4.37
CA VAL A 11 7.47 19.75 -4.38
C VAL A 11 6.33 19.67 -3.38
N GLU A 12 5.13 19.41 -3.87
CA GLU A 12 3.97 19.18 -3.02
C GLU A 12 4.17 17.86 -2.27
N ARG A 13 3.91 17.88 -0.96
CA ARG A 13 4.00 16.68 -0.12
C ARG A 13 2.98 15.68 -0.62
N MET A 14 3.42 14.47 -0.95
CA MET A 14 2.53 13.40 -1.37
C MET A 14 1.71 12.86 -0.19
N PRO A 15 0.45 12.42 -0.40
CA PRO A 15 -0.24 11.63 0.61
C PRO A 15 0.39 10.23 0.76
N ALA A 16 -0.03 9.48 1.78
CA ALA A 16 0.20 8.05 1.90
C ALA A 16 -1.10 7.29 1.68
N LEU A 17 -1.06 6.17 0.96
CA LEU A 17 -2.27 5.43 0.58
C LEU A 17 -2.22 4.02 1.13
N TYR A 18 -3.26 3.59 1.81
CA TYR A 18 -3.57 2.17 1.96
C TYR A 18 -4.65 1.79 0.95
N LEU A 19 -4.43 0.74 0.16
CA LEU A 19 -5.45 0.27 -0.77
C LEU A 19 -5.66 -1.23 -0.70
N SER A 20 -6.91 -1.63 -1.01
CA SER A 20 -7.32 -3.02 -1.06
C SER A 20 -7.13 -3.57 -2.48
N HIS A 21 -6.08 -4.36 -2.71
CA HIS A 21 -5.89 -5.18 -3.91
C HIS A 21 -6.43 -6.61 -3.67
N GLY A 22 -7.39 -7.02 -4.47
CA GLY A 22 -7.95 -8.36 -4.38
C GLY A 22 -7.07 -9.39 -5.07
N ALA A 23 -7.58 -10.62 -5.17
CA ALA A 23 -7.07 -11.56 -6.15
C ALA A 23 -7.23 -10.98 -7.57
N PRO A 24 -6.52 -11.49 -8.59
CA PRO A 24 -6.53 -10.94 -9.95
C PRO A 24 -7.92 -10.61 -10.53
N PRO A 25 -9.00 -11.38 -10.28
CA PRO A 25 -10.32 -11.03 -10.79
C PRO A 25 -10.96 -9.75 -10.26
N LEU A 26 -10.42 -9.12 -9.22
CA LEU A 26 -10.86 -7.77 -8.83
C LEU A 26 -10.55 -6.74 -9.91
N ALA A 27 -9.52 -6.96 -10.74
CA ALA A 27 -9.22 -6.08 -11.88
C ALA A 27 -10.35 -6.08 -12.95
N ASP A 28 -11.20 -7.11 -12.97
CA ASP A 28 -12.37 -7.17 -13.86
C ASP A 28 -13.66 -6.66 -13.19
N ASP A 29 -13.58 -6.21 -11.94
CA ASP A 29 -14.74 -5.64 -11.24
C ASP A 29 -15.24 -4.40 -12.01
N PRO A 30 -16.57 -4.24 -12.17
CA PRO A 30 -17.11 -3.14 -12.98
C PRO A 30 -16.88 -1.75 -12.38
N VAL A 31 -16.41 -1.64 -11.13
CA VAL A 31 -16.30 -0.39 -10.40
C VAL A 31 -14.88 -0.12 -9.91
N TRP A 32 -14.20 -1.11 -9.34
CA TRP A 32 -12.91 -0.92 -8.64
C TRP A 32 -11.79 -0.31 -9.52
N PRO A 33 -11.55 -0.73 -10.76
CA PRO A 33 -10.55 -0.10 -11.63
C PRO A 33 -10.82 1.39 -11.85
N GLY A 34 -12.09 1.75 -12.10
CA GLY A 34 -12.51 3.14 -12.27
C GLY A 34 -12.35 3.98 -11.00
N GLN A 35 -12.52 3.38 -9.81
CA GLN A 35 -12.26 4.05 -8.54
C GLN A 35 -10.77 4.36 -8.34
N LEU A 36 -9.89 3.42 -8.68
CA LEU A 36 -8.44 3.64 -8.63
C LEU A 36 -7.97 4.71 -9.63
N ALA A 37 -8.45 4.64 -10.87
CA ALA A 37 -8.12 5.62 -11.90
C ALA A 37 -8.62 7.03 -11.55
N ALA A 38 -9.82 7.14 -10.97
CA ALA A 38 -10.34 8.43 -10.48
C ALA A 38 -9.52 8.96 -9.30
N TRP A 39 -9.15 8.10 -8.36
CA TRP A 39 -8.34 8.49 -7.21
C TRP A 39 -6.98 9.02 -7.65
N SER A 40 -6.26 8.31 -8.52
CA SER A 40 -4.94 8.74 -8.97
C SER A 40 -4.96 10.00 -9.84
N ALA A 41 -6.04 10.25 -10.59
CA ALA A 41 -6.21 11.47 -11.38
C ALA A 41 -6.33 12.73 -10.51
N ASP A 42 -6.81 12.60 -9.27
CA ASP A 42 -6.95 13.69 -8.30
C ASP A 42 -5.67 13.93 -7.46
N LEU A 43 -4.65 13.06 -7.59
CA LEU A 43 -3.39 13.20 -6.86
C LEU A 43 -2.40 14.11 -7.60
N PRO A 44 -1.53 14.84 -6.87
CA PRO A 44 -0.31 15.38 -7.46
C PRO A 44 0.49 14.24 -8.11
N ARG A 45 1.09 14.48 -9.28
CA ARG A 45 1.87 13.44 -9.95
C ARG A 45 3.13 13.10 -9.14
N PRO A 46 3.30 11.84 -8.67
CA PRO A 46 4.49 11.48 -7.91
C PRO A 46 5.75 11.50 -8.76
N ARG A 47 6.87 11.81 -8.12
CA ARG A 47 8.22 11.64 -8.69
C ARG A 47 8.69 10.18 -8.67
N ALA A 48 8.21 9.42 -7.68
CA ALA A 48 8.42 7.97 -7.57
C ALA A 48 7.33 7.37 -6.67
N ILE A 49 7.18 6.04 -6.71
CA ILE A 49 6.22 5.30 -5.89
C ILE A 49 6.99 4.26 -5.05
N LEU A 50 6.72 4.24 -3.75
CA LEU A 50 7.20 3.21 -2.83
C LEU A 50 6.06 2.26 -2.50
N MET A 51 6.15 1.02 -2.97
CA MET A 51 5.15 -0.03 -2.77
C MET A 51 5.50 -0.93 -1.58
N ILE A 52 4.56 -1.10 -0.66
CA ILE A 52 4.60 -2.06 0.44
C ILE A 52 3.43 -3.02 0.23
N SER A 53 3.71 -4.21 -0.29
CA SER A 53 2.69 -5.21 -0.65
C SER A 53 2.55 -6.28 0.43
N ALA A 54 1.31 -6.69 0.71
CA ALA A 54 0.98 -7.85 1.54
C ALA A 54 1.65 -9.16 1.06
N HIS A 55 2.04 -9.24 -0.21
CA HIS A 55 2.62 -10.43 -0.85
C HIS A 55 4.13 -10.55 -0.72
N TRP A 56 4.77 -9.63 -0.01
CA TRP A 56 6.20 -9.68 0.22
C TRP A 56 6.58 -9.47 1.67
N GLU A 57 6.49 -10.56 2.43
CA GLU A 57 7.09 -10.68 3.75
C GLU A 57 8.52 -11.20 3.61
N GLU A 58 9.51 -10.41 4.07
CA GLU A 58 10.92 -10.80 4.04
C GLU A 58 11.68 -10.04 5.13
N ALA A 59 12.50 -10.77 5.91
CA ALA A 59 13.23 -10.26 7.05
C ALA A 59 14.71 -10.72 6.97
N PRO A 60 15.68 -9.79 6.93
CA PRO A 60 15.57 -8.34 7.08
C PRO A 60 14.81 -7.62 5.96
N LEU A 61 14.41 -6.36 6.20
CA LEU A 61 13.71 -5.56 5.20
C LEU A 61 14.51 -5.54 3.89
N ALA A 62 13.84 -5.89 2.79
CA ALA A 62 14.44 -6.05 1.48
C ALA A 62 13.92 -4.99 0.52
N LEU A 63 14.82 -4.46 -0.31
CA LEU A 63 14.49 -3.63 -1.47
C LEU A 63 14.49 -4.51 -2.71
N GLY A 64 13.46 -4.39 -3.55
CA GLY A 64 13.33 -5.17 -4.76
C GLY A 64 14.27 -4.67 -5.86
N ALA A 65 13.93 -4.99 -7.10
CA ALA A 65 14.65 -4.50 -8.27
C ALA A 65 14.68 -2.97 -8.32
N THR A 66 15.85 -2.42 -8.64
CA THR A 66 16.05 -0.99 -8.91
C THR A 66 16.17 -0.70 -10.41
N GLU A 67 15.97 -1.70 -11.24
CA GLU A 67 15.92 -1.67 -12.69
C GLU A 67 14.58 -2.26 -13.16
N THR A 68 14.18 -1.98 -14.39
CA THR A 68 12.96 -2.57 -14.97
C THR A 68 13.20 -4.05 -15.27
N ILE A 69 12.56 -4.92 -14.50
CA ILE A 69 12.60 -6.39 -14.66
C ILE A 69 11.19 -6.97 -14.76
N PRO A 70 11.02 -8.25 -15.18
CA PRO A 70 9.71 -8.88 -15.22
C PRO A 70 8.96 -8.87 -13.88
N LEU A 71 7.63 -8.81 -13.96
CA LEU A 71 6.73 -8.93 -12.80
C LEU A 71 6.85 -10.30 -12.14
N VAL A 72 6.49 -10.37 -10.86
CA VAL A 72 6.31 -11.61 -10.11
C VAL A 72 4.83 -12.01 -10.18
N TYR A 73 4.55 -13.16 -10.78
CA TYR A 73 3.21 -13.76 -10.79
C TYR A 73 3.10 -14.75 -9.62
N ASP A 74 2.75 -14.24 -8.45
CA ASP A 74 2.65 -14.97 -7.18
C ASP A 74 1.25 -15.58 -6.94
N PHE A 75 0.48 -15.79 -8.01
CA PHE A 75 -0.83 -16.43 -8.00
C PHE A 75 -0.94 -17.54 -9.06
N TRP A 76 -1.82 -18.52 -8.84
CA TRP A 76 -2.04 -19.65 -9.74
C TRP A 76 -3.53 -19.97 -9.90
N GLY A 77 -3.88 -20.69 -10.96
CA GLY A 77 -5.24 -21.22 -11.17
C GLY A 77 -6.24 -20.23 -11.78
N PHE A 78 -5.79 -19.06 -12.23
CA PHE A 78 -6.63 -18.07 -12.89
C PHE A 78 -6.55 -18.15 -14.43
N PRO A 79 -7.51 -17.56 -15.15
CA PRO A 79 -7.43 -17.36 -16.61
C PRO A 79 -6.09 -16.81 -17.11
N GLU A 80 -5.68 -17.22 -18.31
CA GLU A 80 -4.37 -16.89 -18.90
C GLU A 80 -4.12 -15.37 -19.05
N HIS A 81 -5.18 -14.57 -19.23
CA HIS A 81 -5.03 -13.15 -19.50
C HIS A 81 -4.38 -12.38 -18.34
N TYR A 82 -4.58 -12.80 -17.08
CA TYR A 82 -3.88 -12.17 -15.94
C TYR A 82 -2.36 -12.39 -15.98
N TYR A 83 -1.89 -13.49 -16.57
CA TYR A 83 -0.46 -13.79 -16.74
C TYR A 83 0.17 -13.06 -17.94
N LYS A 84 -0.64 -12.36 -18.75
CA LYS A 84 -0.18 -11.57 -19.90
C LYS A 84 -0.06 -10.08 -19.57
N VAL A 85 -0.58 -9.64 -18.42
CA VAL A 85 -0.48 -8.26 -17.94
C VAL A 85 0.99 -7.90 -17.77
N ARG A 86 1.37 -6.69 -18.19
CA ARG A 86 2.72 -6.15 -18.00
C ARG A 86 2.63 -4.76 -17.39
N TYR A 87 3.65 -4.40 -16.63
CA TYR A 87 3.80 -3.07 -16.06
C TYR A 87 5.29 -2.73 -16.00
N GLU A 88 5.81 -2.16 -17.09
CA GLU A 88 7.25 -1.92 -17.30
C GLU A 88 7.69 -0.56 -16.72
N ALA A 89 7.41 -0.34 -15.43
CA ALA A 89 7.79 0.90 -14.76
C ALA A 89 9.32 1.09 -14.72
N PRO A 90 9.82 2.35 -14.81
CA PRO A 90 11.22 2.64 -14.58
C PRO A 90 11.69 2.14 -13.21
N GLY A 91 12.91 1.63 -13.15
CA GLY A 91 13.56 1.35 -11.88
C GLY A 91 13.80 2.61 -11.05
N ALA A 92 13.83 2.49 -9.73
CA ALA A 92 13.96 3.62 -8.81
C ALA A 92 15.21 3.52 -7.89
N PRO A 93 16.44 3.55 -8.46
CA PRO A 93 17.68 3.41 -7.68
C PRO A 93 17.90 4.55 -6.68
N GLU A 94 17.54 5.79 -7.03
CA GLU A 94 17.64 6.94 -6.12
C GLU A 94 16.71 6.78 -4.90
N LEU A 95 15.49 6.30 -5.12
CA LEU A 95 14.54 5.99 -4.05
C LEU A 95 15.08 4.87 -3.14
N ALA A 96 15.69 3.84 -3.71
CA ALA A 96 16.30 2.76 -2.94
C ALA A 96 17.40 3.28 -2.01
N GLU A 97 18.27 4.17 -2.49
CA GLU A 97 19.30 4.81 -1.65
C GLU A 97 18.70 5.68 -0.54
N SER A 98 17.65 6.46 -0.83
CA SER A 98 16.94 7.24 0.19
C SER A 98 16.31 6.34 1.26
N VAL A 99 15.67 5.23 0.88
CA VAL A 99 15.12 4.24 1.81
C VAL A 99 16.23 3.63 2.68
N ARG A 100 17.35 3.20 2.09
CA ARG A 100 18.51 2.68 2.86
C ARG A 100 19.00 3.69 3.88
N LYS A 101 19.10 4.97 3.48
CA LYS A 101 19.56 6.05 4.35
C LYS A 101 18.61 6.30 5.51
N LEU A 102 17.31 6.37 5.28
CA LEU A 102 16.29 6.64 6.30
C LEU A 102 16.14 5.49 7.30
N LEU A 103 16.24 4.25 6.83
CA LEU A 103 16.10 3.07 7.67
C LEU A 103 17.42 2.63 8.34
N ARG A 104 18.53 3.32 8.06
CA ARG A 104 19.84 3.02 8.62
C ARG A 104 19.83 3.20 10.15
N ALA A 105 19.71 2.09 10.86
CA ALA A 105 19.82 2.04 12.32
C ALA A 105 20.49 0.74 12.78
N PRO A 106 21.18 0.72 13.95
CA PRO A 106 21.63 -0.52 14.56
C PRO A 106 20.47 -1.51 14.70
N GLY A 107 20.64 -2.75 14.23
CA GLY A 107 19.62 -3.80 14.31
C GLY A 107 18.52 -3.75 13.24
N MET A 108 18.58 -2.82 12.28
CA MET A 108 17.66 -2.75 11.13
C MET A 108 18.42 -2.85 9.80
N PRO A 109 19.03 -4.01 9.48
CA PRO A 109 19.69 -4.18 8.19
C PRO A 109 18.68 -4.09 7.05
N VAL A 110 19.04 -3.39 5.98
CA VAL A 110 18.26 -3.30 4.73
C VAL A 110 19.04 -4.02 3.65
N GLN A 111 18.48 -5.11 3.13
CA GLN A 111 19.08 -5.91 2.06
C GLN A 111 18.53 -5.53 0.68
N GLY A 112 19.21 -5.92 -0.39
CA GLY A 112 18.72 -5.80 -1.77
C GLY A 112 18.49 -7.18 -2.37
N ILE A 113 17.37 -7.35 -3.07
CA ILE A 113 17.04 -8.55 -3.85
C ILE A 113 16.76 -8.06 -5.28
N PRO A 114 17.81 -7.83 -6.09
CA PRO A 114 17.68 -7.15 -7.38
C PRO A 114 16.84 -7.93 -8.41
N ASP A 115 16.67 -9.25 -8.22
CA ASP A 115 15.84 -10.10 -9.08
C ASP A 115 14.36 -10.17 -8.62
N ARG A 116 13.96 -9.43 -7.58
CA ARG A 116 12.58 -9.36 -7.11
C ARG A 116 11.82 -8.25 -7.85
N GLY A 117 10.99 -8.67 -8.80
CA GLY A 117 10.06 -7.78 -9.51
C GLY A 117 8.83 -7.41 -8.68
N LEU A 118 7.96 -6.58 -9.26
CA LEU A 118 6.70 -6.20 -8.64
C LEU A 118 5.74 -7.41 -8.58
N ASP A 119 5.24 -7.76 -7.39
CA ASP A 119 4.19 -8.77 -7.24
C ASP A 119 2.79 -8.21 -7.55
N HIS A 120 1.76 -9.07 -7.59
CA HIS A 120 0.42 -8.62 -8.00
C HIS A 120 -0.20 -7.58 -7.08
N GLY A 121 0.12 -7.63 -5.78
CA GLY A 121 -0.31 -6.59 -4.86
C GLY A 121 0.33 -5.24 -5.18
N ALA A 122 1.49 -5.22 -5.84
CA ALA A 122 2.08 -4.00 -6.33
C ALA A 122 1.55 -3.60 -7.73
N TYR A 123 1.68 -4.45 -8.74
CA TYR A 123 1.45 -4.01 -10.12
C TYR A 123 -0.03 -3.89 -10.51
N VAL A 124 -0.93 -4.72 -9.98
CA VAL A 124 -2.36 -4.70 -10.35
C VAL A 124 -2.98 -3.33 -10.07
N PRO A 125 -2.89 -2.76 -8.85
CA PRO A 125 -3.43 -1.42 -8.61
C PRO A 125 -2.69 -0.33 -9.42
N LEU A 126 -1.40 -0.50 -9.68
CA LEU A 126 -0.62 0.47 -10.44
C LEU A 126 -1.00 0.53 -11.93
N VAL A 127 -1.39 -0.59 -12.54
CA VAL A 127 -1.94 -0.62 -13.90
C VAL A 127 -3.17 0.29 -14.01
N GLU A 128 -4.03 0.30 -12.99
CA GLU A 128 -5.24 1.12 -12.99
C GLU A 128 -4.96 2.58 -12.62
N MET A 129 -4.08 2.81 -11.64
CA MET A 129 -3.76 4.17 -11.15
C MET A 129 -2.85 4.94 -12.12
N PHE A 130 -1.85 4.29 -12.70
CA PHE A 130 -0.79 4.91 -13.50
C PHE A 130 -0.50 4.10 -14.77
N PRO A 131 -1.48 3.93 -15.68
CA PRO A 131 -1.41 3.00 -16.82
C PRO A 131 -0.27 3.28 -17.81
N ALA A 132 0.28 4.51 -17.82
CA ALA A 132 1.42 4.86 -18.65
C ALA A 132 2.73 4.17 -18.21
N ALA A 133 2.78 3.63 -16.99
CA ALA A 133 3.96 2.98 -16.40
C ALA A 133 5.23 3.85 -16.52
N ASP A 134 5.10 5.17 -16.36
CA ASP A 134 6.18 6.14 -16.61
C ASP A 134 6.69 6.83 -15.33
N ILE A 135 6.28 6.30 -14.16
CA ILE A 135 6.72 6.74 -12.84
C ILE A 135 7.65 5.68 -12.25
N PRO A 136 8.84 6.03 -11.75
CA PRO A 136 9.72 5.08 -11.09
C PRO A 136 9.05 4.39 -9.90
N VAL A 137 9.16 3.06 -9.82
CA VAL A 137 8.57 2.27 -8.72
C VAL A 137 9.65 1.48 -8.01
N LEU A 138 9.63 1.52 -6.68
CA LEU A 138 10.38 0.60 -5.82
C LEU A 138 9.40 -0.19 -4.98
N GLN A 139 9.55 -1.51 -4.94
CA GLN A 139 8.89 -2.33 -3.93
C GLN A 139 9.82 -2.61 -2.77
N VAL A 140 9.27 -2.62 -1.55
CA VAL A 140 9.97 -3.04 -0.33
C VAL A 140 9.17 -4.11 0.42
N SER A 141 9.88 -5.00 1.10
CA SER A 141 9.25 -6.06 1.89
C SER A 141 8.74 -5.56 3.25
N MET A 142 7.82 -6.33 3.84
CA MET A 142 7.46 -6.23 5.24
C MET A 142 8.34 -7.18 6.06
N PRO A 143 9.21 -6.68 6.97
CA PRO A 143 10.07 -7.53 7.81
C PRO A 143 9.36 -8.16 9.01
N THR A 144 8.10 -7.80 9.23
CA THR A 144 7.27 -8.24 10.35
C THR A 144 5.81 -7.93 10.04
N LEU A 145 4.90 -8.54 10.79
CA LEU A 145 3.47 -8.20 10.80
C LEU A 145 3.05 -7.48 12.08
N ASP A 146 4.01 -7.12 12.94
CA ASP A 146 3.76 -6.34 14.16
C ASP A 146 3.35 -4.90 13.77
N PRO A 147 2.11 -4.48 14.11
CA PRO A 147 1.59 -3.16 13.74
C PRO A 147 2.46 -2.00 14.24
N VAL A 148 2.99 -2.11 15.47
CA VAL A 148 3.80 -1.05 16.08
C VAL A 148 5.11 -0.89 15.32
N ARG A 149 5.77 -2.00 15.00
CA ARG A 149 7.04 -1.97 14.24
C ARG A 149 6.85 -1.46 12.82
N LEU A 150 5.72 -1.80 12.18
CA LEU A 150 5.39 -1.29 10.85
C LEU A 150 5.07 0.21 10.87
N MET A 151 4.37 0.68 11.90
CA MET A 151 4.15 2.11 12.12
C MET A 151 5.48 2.86 12.31
N ASP A 152 6.42 2.31 13.06
CA ASP A 152 7.76 2.90 13.23
C ASP A 152 8.56 2.93 11.93
N ILE A 153 8.43 1.91 11.06
CA ILE A 153 9.01 1.94 9.72
C ILE A 153 8.37 3.07 8.90
N GLY A 154 7.04 3.19 8.91
CA GLY A 154 6.31 4.26 8.26
C GLY A 154 6.79 5.65 8.68
N ARG A 155 6.94 5.88 9.99
CA ARG A 155 7.43 7.15 10.54
C ARG A 155 8.82 7.52 10.02
N LYS A 156 9.71 6.55 9.87
CA LYS A 156 11.06 6.78 9.31
C LYS A 156 11.03 7.09 7.81
N LEU A 157 10.05 6.55 7.08
CA LEU A 157 9.87 6.77 5.64
C LEU A 157 9.14 8.08 5.32
N ALA A 158 8.48 8.70 6.29
CA ALA A 158 7.71 9.93 6.12
C ALA A 158 8.42 11.05 5.31
N PRO A 159 9.73 11.32 5.49
CA PRO A 159 10.41 12.37 4.71
C PRO A 159 10.39 12.17 3.19
N LEU A 160 10.20 10.93 2.70
CA LEU A 160 10.07 10.67 1.26
C LEU A 160 8.86 11.37 0.64
N ARG A 161 7.81 11.59 1.43
CA ARG A 161 6.59 12.29 0.98
C ARG A 161 6.90 13.74 0.57
N ASP A 162 7.80 14.41 1.29
CA ASP A 162 8.30 15.76 0.97
C ASP A 162 9.19 15.79 -0.28
N GLU A 163 9.74 14.64 -0.68
CA GLU A 163 10.55 14.48 -1.89
C GLU A 163 9.71 14.14 -3.13
N GLY A 164 8.38 14.11 -2.99
CA GLY A 164 7.43 13.80 -4.05
C GLY A 164 7.18 12.29 -4.22
N VAL A 165 7.48 11.46 -3.21
CA VAL A 165 7.28 10.01 -3.26
C VAL A 165 5.90 9.64 -2.72
N LEU A 166 5.10 8.97 -3.54
CA LEU A 166 3.85 8.36 -3.11
C LEU A 166 4.16 7.05 -2.37
N ILE A 167 3.80 6.96 -1.08
CA ILE A 167 3.93 5.72 -0.30
C ILE A 167 2.60 4.98 -0.35
N VAL A 168 2.63 3.73 -0.85
CA VAL A 168 1.43 2.91 -1.02
C VAL A 168 1.59 1.60 -0.27
N GLY A 169 0.75 1.40 0.74
CA GLY A 169 0.50 0.11 1.38
C GLY A 169 -0.61 -0.62 0.63
N SER A 170 -0.31 -1.76 0.02
CA SER A 170 -1.27 -2.55 -0.74
C SER A 170 -1.57 -3.85 -0.02
N GLY A 171 -2.83 -4.03 0.37
CA GLY A 171 -3.32 -5.19 1.10
C GLY A 171 -4.79 -5.46 0.81
N PHE A 172 -5.58 -5.82 1.82
CA PHE A 172 -7.05 -5.90 1.73
C PHE A 172 -7.68 -5.71 3.10
N PHE A 173 -8.69 -4.83 3.20
CA PHE A 173 -9.20 -4.38 4.50
C PHE A 173 -9.81 -5.51 5.34
N THR A 174 -10.34 -6.56 4.71
CA THR A 174 -10.63 -7.84 5.38
C THR A 174 -10.21 -9.02 4.51
N HIS A 175 -9.49 -10.02 5.05
CA HIS A 175 -8.88 -11.05 4.22
C HIS A 175 -9.02 -12.46 4.79
N ASN A 176 -10.22 -13.05 4.66
CA ASN A 176 -10.48 -14.45 4.98
C ASN A 176 -11.33 -15.16 3.93
N LEU A 177 -10.68 -15.64 2.87
CA LEU A 177 -11.33 -16.38 1.80
C LEU A 177 -11.97 -17.70 2.29
N ALA A 178 -11.41 -18.33 3.33
CA ALA A 178 -11.93 -19.59 3.87
C ALA A 178 -13.24 -19.42 4.66
N ALA A 179 -13.50 -18.22 5.19
CA ALA A 179 -14.75 -17.88 5.87
C ALA A 179 -15.83 -17.38 4.91
N LEU A 180 -15.53 -17.18 3.63
CA LEU A 180 -16.54 -16.85 2.65
C LEU A 180 -17.55 -18.00 2.52
N ARG A 181 -18.82 -17.62 2.38
CA ARG A 181 -19.95 -18.50 2.13
C ARG A 181 -20.67 -17.99 0.89
N GLN A 182 -21.45 -18.85 0.24
CA GLN A 182 -22.22 -18.41 -0.92
C GLN A 182 -23.27 -17.37 -0.50
N GLY A 183 -23.17 -16.18 -1.10
CA GLY A 183 -24.16 -15.10 -0.99
C GLY A 183 -23.87 -14.05 0.09
N GLY A 184 -24.03 -12.78 -0.30
CA GLY A 184 -24.08 -11.63 0.61
C GLY A 184 -22.73 -11.19 1.19
N ILE A 185 -22.80 -10.15 2.02
CA ILE A 185 -21.68 -9.66 2.83
C ILE A 185 -21.76 -10.36 4.20
N PRO A 186 -20.75 -11.14 4.59
CA PRO A 186 -20.72 -11.77 5.90
C PRO A 186 -20.69 -10.73 7.03
N GLY A 187 -21.40 -11.01 8.13
CA GLY A 187 -21.46 -10.11 9.29
C GLY A 187 -20.07 -9.75 9.83
N TRP A 188 -19.16 -10.72 9.92
CA TRP A 188 -17.79 -10.48 10.39
C TRP A 188 -17.01 -9.47 9.52
N SER A 189 -17.25 -9.44 8.20
CA SER A 189 -16.55 -8.52 7.31
C SER A 189 -17.15 -7.13 7.41
N ALA A 190 -18.49 -7.05 7.46
CA ALA A 190 -19.19 -5.77 7.65
C ALA A 190 -18.89 -5.13 9.02
N GLU A 191 -18.87 -5.93 10.09
CA GLU A 191 -18.56 -5.46 11.45
C GLU A 191 -17.12 -4.96 11.56
N PHE A 192 -16.16 -5.68 10.96
CA PHE A 192 -14.77 -5.24 10.93
C PHE A 192 -14.59 -3.97 10.10
N ASP A 193 -15.22 -3.88 8.92
CA ASP A 193 -15.16 -2.69 8.07
C ASP A 193 -15.71 -1.46 8.78
N GLU A 194 -16.89 -1.60 9.40
CA GLU A 194 -17.55 -0.53 10.12
C GLU A 194 -16.71 -0.09 11.32
N TRP A 195 -16.18 -1.04 12.12
CA TRP A 195 -15.26 -0.74 13.21
C TRP A 195 -14.01 0.00 12.73
N GLY A 196 -13.38 -0.50 11.67
CA GLY A 196 -12.16 0.09 11.11
C GLY A 196 -12.40 1.51 10.59
N HIS A 197 -13.54 1.75 9.95
CA HIS A 197 -13.97 3.09 9.55
C HIS A 197 -14.06 4.03 10.75
N ARG A 198 -14.76 3.62 11.83
CA ARG A 198 -14.88 4.45 13.04
C ARG A 198 -13.54 4.69 13.71
N ALA A 199 -12.69 3.67 13.81
CA ALA A 199 -11.38 3.77 14.42
C ALA A 199 -10.45 4.73 13.63
N LEU A 200 -10.50 4.70 12.30
CA LEU A 200 -9.78 5.65 11.44
C LEU A 200 -10.33 7.08 11.59
N ASP A 201 -11.67 7.24 11.60
CA ASP A 201 -12.33 8.55 11.71
C ASP A 201 -12.08 9.22 13.07
N SER A 202 -12.07 8.44 14.15
CA SER A 202 -11.82 8.94 15.49
C SER A 202 -10.34 9.03 15.87
N GLY A 203 -9.42 8.65 14.98
CA GLY A 203 -7.99 8.59 15.29
C GLY A 203 -7.64 7.58 16.40
N ASP A 204 -8.37 6.46 16.52
CA ASP A 204 -8.12 5.41 17.52
C ASP A 204 -6.91 4.54 17.15
N VAL A 205 -5.72 5.13 17.23
CA VAL A 205 -4.44 4.48 16.91
C VAL A 205 -4.22 3.25 17.79
N ASP A 206 -4.52 3.33 19.09
CA ASP A 206 -4.40 2.20 20.00
C ASP A 206 -5.37 1.07 19.66
N GLY A 207 -6.56 1.40 19.14
CA GLY A 207 -7.52 0.48 18.56
C GLY A 207 -6.98 -0.27 17.36
N LEU A 208 -6.46 0.48 16.39
CA LEU A 208 -5.92 -0.02 15.13
C LEU A 208 -4.67 -0.88 15.35
N LEU A 209 -3.76 -0.47 16.23
CA LEU A 209 -2.54 -1.25 16.54
C LEU A 209 -2.84 -2.58 17.25
N ASP A 210 -3.97 -2.68 17.94
CA ASP A 210 -4.44 -3.88 18.65
C ASP A 210 -5.73 -4.47 18.04
N PHE A 211 -5.88 -4.33 16.71
CA PHE A 211 -7.12 -4.66 16.02
C PHE A 211 -7.57 -6.10 16.23
N LEU A 212 -6.65 -7.07 16.39
CA LEU A 212 -7.01 -8.47 16.62
C LEU A 212 -7.82 -8.70 17.90
N HIS A 213 -7.64 -7.84 18.92
CA HIS A 213 -8.33 -7.94 20.20
C HIS A 213 -9.43 -6.90 20.37
N LYS A 214 -9.26 -5.71 19.79
CA LYS A 214 -10.20 -4.59 19.96
C LYS A 214 -11.29 -4.49 18.90
N SER A 215 -11.07 -5.07 17.71
CA SER A 215 -12.09 -5.10 16.66
C SER A 215 -13.09 -6.23 16.87
N PRO A 216 -14.36 -6.05 16.44
CA PRO A 216 -15.26 -7.16 16.27
C PRO A 216 -14.72 -8.10 15.19
N ALA A 217 -14.67 -9.39 15.51
CA ALA A 217 -14.26 -10.44 14.59
C ALA A 217 -12.85 -10.30 13.98
N GLY A 218 -11.93 -9.52 14.56
CA GLY A 218 -10.59 -9.27 13.98
C GLY A 218 -9.80 -10.53 13.60
N GLN A 219 -9.75 -11.52 14.49
CA GLN A 219 -9.09 -12.81 14.20
C GLN A 219 -9.79 -13.61 13.09
N LEU A 220 -11.11 -13.42 12.92
CA LEU A 220 -11.86 -14.05 11.84
C LEU A 220 -11.68 -13.27 10.53
N ALA A 221 -11.63 -11.93 10.57
CA ALA A 221 -11.37 -11.10 9.40
C ALA A 221 -9.94 -11.28 8.87
N HIS A 222 -9.00 -11.55 9.78
CA HIS A 222 -7.60 -11.76 9.49
C HIS A 222 -7.07 -12.97 10.27
N PRO A 223 -7.27 -14.20 9.77
CA PRO A 223 -6.59 -15.41 10.29
C PRO A 223 -5.07 -15.24 10.27
N ARG A 224 -4.63 -14.36 9.38
CA ARG A 224 -3.28 -13.95 9.08
C ARG A 224 -3.35 -12.48 8.67
N THR A 225 -2.42 -11.66 9.18
CA THR A 225 -2.59 -10.20 9.23
C THR A 225 -1.90 -9.45 8.10
N GLU A 226 -1.24 -10.15 7.17
CA GLU A 226 -0.42 -9.53 6.11
C GLU A 226 -1.19 -8.59 5.20
N HIS A 227 -2.49 -8.81 4.98
CA HIS A 227 -3.29 -7.93 4.13
C HIS A 227 -3.76 -6.66 4.86
N PHE A 228 -3.78 -6.64 6.19
CA PHE A 228 -4.05 -5.41 6.95
C PHE A 228 -2.76 -4.66 7.31
N ALA A 229 -1.64 -5.40 7.44
CA ALA A 229 -0.35 -4.89 7.88
C ALA A 229 0.20 -3.66 7.12
N PRO A 230 0.09 -3.53 5.78
CA PRO A 230 0.57 -2.36 5.05
C PRO A 230 -0.05 -1.03 5.51
N LEU A 231 -1.27 -1.06 6.08
CA LEU A 231 -1.93 0.11 6.63
C LEU A 231 -1.05 0.82 7.66
N PHE A 232 -0.35 0.06 8.50
CA PHE A 232 0.44 0.63 9.59
C PHE A 232 1.66 1.38 9.07
N VAL A 233 2.25 0.97 7.94
CA VAL A 233 3.34 1.74 7.31
C VAL A 233 2.82 3.08 6.80
N THR A 234 1.65 3.10 6.16
CA THR A 234 1.05 4.34 5.63
C THR A 234 0.56 5.26 6.74
N MET A 235 -0.01 4.70 7.82
CA MET A 235 -0.37 5.44 9.02
C MET A 235 0.88 6.05 9.66
N GLY A 236 1.96 5.29 9.82
CA GLY A 236 3.21 5.81 10.38
C GLY A 236 3.79 6.97 9.58
N ALA A 237 3.71 6.91 8.25
CA ALA A 237 4.17 7.98 7.36
C ALA A 237 3.36 9.29 7.50
N ALA A 238 2.08 9.19 7.87
CA ALA A 238 1.22 10.34 8.15
C ALA A 238 1.35 10.82 9.61
N ASP A 239 1.48 9.91 10.56
CA ASP A 239 1.65 10.20 11.99
C ASP A 239 2.88 11.05 12.28
N ALA A 240 4.01 10.76 11.62
CA ALA A 240 5.23 11.56 11.75
C ALA A 240 5.06 13.04 11.34
N ALA A 241 4.02 13.35 10.55
CA ALA A 241 3.65 14.68 10.14
C ALA A 241 2.48 15.28 10.95
N GLY A 242 1.88 14.53 11.87
CA GLY A 242 0.65 14.94 12.58
C GLY A 242 -0.59 14.92 11.68
N GLU A 243 -0.61 14.10 10.63
CA GLU A 243 -1.64 14.10 9.57
C GLU A 243 -2.57 12.87 9.63
N LEU A 244 -2.57 12.11 10.73
CA LEU A 244 -3.48 10.95 10.87
C LEU A 244 -4.96 11.33 10.80
N GLU A 245 -5.33 12.47 11.40
CA GLU A 245 -6.71 12.97 11.37
C GLU A 245 -7.08 13.56 9.99
N ALA A 246 -6.09 13.87 9.15
CA ALA A 246 -6.30 14.25 7.75
C ALA A 246 -6.45 13.00 6.87
N GLN A 247 -7.11 11.96 7.37
CA GLN A 247 -7.42 10.76 6.61
C GLN A 247 -8.78 10.86 5.92
N ARG A 248 -8.92 10.17 4.79
CA ARG A 248 -10.21 9.93 4.15
C ARG A 248 -10.30 8.50 3.63
N SER A 249 -11.44 7.86 3.85
CA SER A 249 -11.81 6.65 3.11
C SER A 249 -12.19 7.05 1.67
N VAL A 250 -11.42 6.58 0.68
CA VAL A 250 -11.59 6.94 -0.74
C VAL A 250 -12.36 5.88 -1.50
N ILE A 251 -12.11 4.61 -1.20
CA ILE A 251 -12.85 3.47 -1.74
C ILE A 251 -13.49 2.75 -0.59
N ASP A 252 -14.78 2.46 -0.72
CA ASP A 252 -15.58 1.68 0.23
C ASP A 252 -16.25 0.49 -0.47
N GLY A 253 -16.94 -0.33 0.31
CA GLY A 253 -17.74 -1.44 -0.17
C GLY A 253 -17.01 -2.77 -0.12
N PHE A 254 -17.57 -3.76 -0.81
CA PHE A 254 -17.17 -5.15 -0.68
C PHE A 254 -16.97 -5.81 -2.05
N TRP A 255 -16.01 -6.71 -2.12
CA TRP A 255 -15.80 -7.61 -3.26
C TRP A 255 -15.88 -9.05 -2.77
N LEU A 256 -16.82 -9.83 -3.33
CA LEU A 256 -17.14 -11.18 -2.88
C LEU A 256 -17.43 -11.28 -1.36
N GLY A 257 -17.91 -10.20 -0.75
CA GLY A 257 -18.17 -10.12 0.68
C GLY A 257 -16.97 -9.71 1.54
N LEU A 258 -15.79 -9.47 0.95
CA LEU A 258 -14.62 -8.93 1.64
C LEU A 258 -14.59 -7.41 1.49
N ALA A 259 -14.41 -6.67 2.58
CA ALA A 259 -14.28 -5.22 2.57
C ALA A 259 -13.06 -4.77 1.77
N LYS A 260 -13.28 -3.88 0.80
CA LYS A 260 -12.24 -3.31 -0.07
C LYS A 260 -11.90 -1.86 0.28
N ARG A 261 -12.11 -1.48 1.55
CA ARG A 261 -11.85 -0.11 2.01
C ARG A 261 -10.41 0.29 1.71
N SER A 262 -10.24 1.49 1.19
CA SER A 262 -8.95 2.09 0.86
C SER A 262 -8.92 3.52 1.37
N VAL A 263 -7.79 3.91 1.94
CA VAL A 263 -7.65 5.10 2.80
C VAL A 263 -6.50 5.95 2.28
N GLN A 264 -6.72 7.26 2.21
CA GLN A 264 -5.67 8.25 2.01
C GLN A 264 -5.35 8.91 3.36
N PHE A 265 -4.08 9.16 3.63
CA PHE A 265 -3.61 10.00 4.73
C PHE A 265 -2.84 11.20 4.20
N GLY A 266 -3.13 12.38 4.75
CA GLY A 266 -2.59 13.67 4.27
C GLY A 266 -3.08 14.04 2.87
#